data_AF-A0A936GK63-F1
#
_entry.id   AF-A0A936GK63-F1
#
_cell.length_a   1.000
_cell.length_b   1.000
_cell.length_c   1.000
_cell.angle_alpha   90.00
_cell.angle_beta   90.00
_cell.angle_gamma   90.00
#
_symmetry.space_group_name_H-M   'P 1'
#
loop_
_entity.id
_entity.type
_entity.pdbx_description
1 polymer ?
#
loop_
_entity_poly.entity_id
_entity_poly.type
_entity_poly.pdbx_seq_one_letter_code
_entity_poly.pdbx_strand_id
1 'polypeptide(L)'
;MKKIIIPPVFVLVFLILIVISYFLIPEYNLLPFPFNLLGVIISFLGFVIMGKARDLFKKNQTTLDIEKSTFLIDEGVFSKTRNPMYIGMFLLLLGIGICFMNIISILLPFLFIISIHFVFVLKEEKLMTEVFGQEYIHYKEKVKRWI
;
A
#
# COMPACT_ATOMS: atom_id res chain seq x y z
N MET A 1 -21.92 -14.21 1.29
CA MET A 1 -20.63 -13.59 1.66
C MET A 1 -19.84 -13.34 0.38
N LYS A 2 -19.76 -12.10 -0.12
CA LYS A 2 -18.98 -11.80 -1.33
C LYS A 2 -17.50 -12.04 -1.00
N LYS A 3 -16.79 -12.83 -1.82
CA LYS A 3 -15.33 -12.96 -1.74
C LYS A 3 -14.72 -11.59 -2.01
N ILE A 4 -14.45 -10.82 -0.95
CA ILE A 4 -13.70 -9.58 -1.05
C ILE A 4 -12.27 -10.01 -1.40
N ILE A 5 -11.83 -9.68 -2.60
CA ILE A 5 -10.43 -9.81 -2.99
C ILE A 5 -9.64 -9.02 -1.96
N ILE A 6 -8.68 -9.64 -1.27
CA ILE A 6 -7.93 -9.00 -0.18
C ILE A 6 -6.76 -8.22 -0.79
N PRO A 7 -6.33 -7.07 -0.26
CA PRO A 7 -5.24 -6.26 -0.84
C PRO A 7 -3.97 -7.00 -1.30
N PRO A 8 -3.48 -8.07 -0.63
CA PRO A 8 -2.34 -8.84 -1.11
C PRO A 8 -2.54 -9.50 -2.47
N VAL A 9 -3.79 -9.83 -2.85
CA VAL A 9 -4.11 -10.37 -4.17
C VAL A 9 -3.88 -9.31 -5.25
N PHE A 10 -4.25 -8.05 -4.98
CA PHE A 10 -3.94 -6.94 -5.91
C PHE A 10 -2.42 -6.77 -6.05
N VAL A 11 -1.67 -6.80 -4.95
CA VAL A 11 -0.21 -6.73 -5.00
C VAL A 11 0.36 -7.84 -5.89
N LEU A 12 -0.10 -9.08 -5.71
CA LEU A 12 0.35 -10.22 -6.52
C LEU A 12 0.01 -10.04 -8.01
N VAL A 13 -1.20 -9.60 -8.33
CA VAL A 13 -1.62 -9.34 -9.73
C VAL A 13 -0.71 -8.29 -10.37
N PHE A 14 -0.49 -7.16 -9.70
CA PHE A 14 0.37 -6.10 -10.22
C PHE A 14 1.85 -6.52 -10.30
N LEU A 15 2.33 -7.34 -9.36
CA LEU A 15 3.66 -7.92 -9.43
C LEU A 15 3.82 -8.82 -10.65
N ILE A 16 2.84 -9.69 -10.94
CA ILE A 16 2.84 -10.53 -12.15
C ILE A 16 2.83 -9.65 -13.41
N LEU A 17 2.03 -8.59 -13.45
CA LEU A 17 2.00 -7.66 -14.58
C LEU A 17 3.36 -6.96 -14.79
N ILE A 18 4.04 -6.57 -13.71
CA ILE A 18 5.39 -6.00 -13.78
C ILE A 18 6.35 -7.02 -14.41
N VAL A 19 6.37 -8.26 -13.91
CA VAL A 19 7.23 -9.32 -14.45
C VAL A 19 6.93 -9.60 -15.92
N ILE A 20 5.65 -9.71 -16.30
CA ILE A 20 5.24 -9.91 -17.70
C ILE A 20 5.69 -8.74 -18.58
N SER A 21 5.56 -7.50 -18.11
CA SER A 21 5.93 -6.31 -18.90
C SER A 21 7.40 -6.30 -19.32
N TYR A 22 8.28 -6.85 -18.48
CA TYR A 22 9.70 -6.99 -18.79
C TYR A 22 9.97 -7.96 -19.94
N PHE A 23 9.25 -9.09 -20.00
CA PHE A 23 9.40 -10.03 -21.10
C PHE A 23 8.79 -9.53 -22.41
N LEU A 24 7.74 -8.69 -22.34
CA LEU A 24 7.09 -8.13 -23.52
C LEU A 24 7.85 -6.94 -24.13
N ILE A 25 8.59 -6.19 -23.31
CA ILE A 25 9.24 -4.93 -23.73
C ILE A 25 10.68 -4.87 -23.19
N PRO A 26 11.60 -5.72 -23.69
CA PRO A 26 12.97 -5.81 -23.18
C PRO A 26 13.86 -4.62 -23.57
N GLU A 27 13.49 -3.85 -24.59
CA GLU A 27 14.38 -2.84 -25.21
C GLU A 27 14.39 -1.46 -24.52
N TYR A 28 13.49 -1.22 -23.54
CA TYR A 28 13.35 0.08 -22.87
C TYR A 28 13.95 0.08 -21.48
N ASN A 29 15.26 -0.14 -21.36
CA ASN A 29 15.98 0.01 -20.08
C ASN A 29 16.26 1.49 -19.79
N LEU A 30 15.38 2.11 -18.99
CA LEU A 30 15.48 3.52 -18.61
C LEU A 30 16.60 3.80 -17.60
N LEU A 31 16.96 2.82 -16.78
CA LEU A 31 17.91 2.97 -15.66
C LEU A 31 18.99 1.88 -15.73
N PRO A 32 20.23 2.20 -16.11
CA PRO A 32 21.29 1.20 -16.17
C PRO A 32 21.70 0.74 -14.77
N PHE A 33 22.28 -0.46 -14.70
CA PHE A 33 23.00 -0.89 -13.51
C PHE A 33 24.14 0.08 -13.19
N PRO A 34 24.37 0.46 -11.91
CA PRO A 34 23.72 -0.02 -10.69
C PRO A 34 22.54 0.84 -10.21
N PHE A 35 22.11 1.85 -10.95
CA PHE A 35 21.08 2.79 -10.49
C PHE A 35 19.72 2.13 -10.26
N ASN A 36 19.42 1.03 -10.95
CA ASN A 36 18.23 0.21 -10.71
C ASN A 36 18.18 -0.39 -9.29
N LEU A 37 19.33 -0.55 -8.60
CA LEU A 37 19.38 -1.04 -7.22
C LEU A 37 18.75 -0.08 -6.22
N LEU A 38 18.54 1.19 -6.57
CA LEU A 38 17.72 2.10 -5.77
C LEU A 38 16.29 1.56 -5.57
N GLY A 39 15.79 0.76 -6.52
CA GLY A 39 14.53 0.05 -6.39
C GLY A 39 14.49 -0.88 -5.18
N VAL A 40 15.59 -1.57 -4.86
CA VAL A 40 15.68 -2.45 -3.68
C VAL A 40 15.51 -1.64 -2.39
N ILE A 41 16.15 -0.47 -2.31
CA ILE A 41 16.03 0.43 -1.15
C ILE A 41 14.58 0.92 -1.01
N ILE A 42 13.95 1.34 -2.11
CA ILE A 42 12.55 1.80 -2.11
C ILE A 42 11.61 0.68 -1.67
N SER A 43 11.78 -0.54 -2.19
CA SER A 43 10.98 -1.69 -1.78
C SER A 43 11.17 -2.03 -0.30
N PHE A 44 12.42 -1.96 0.18
CA PHE A 44 12.74 -2.19 1.59
C PHE A 44 12.06 -1.16 2.51
N LEU A 45 12.06 0.12 2.13
CA LEU A 45 11.32 1.16 2.88
C LEU A 45 9.82 0.85 2.93
N GLY A 46 9.24 0.38 1.82
CA GLY A 46 7.85 -0.08 1.77
C GLY A 46 7.57 -1.21 2.77
N PHE A 47 8.46 -2.22 2.81
CA PHE A 47 8.39 -3.31 3.79
C PHE A 47 8.48 -2.80 5.24
N VAL A 48 9.40 -1.89 5.53
CA VAL A 48 9.56 -1.32 6.88
C VAL A 48 8.29 -0.58 7.32
N ILE A 49 7.66 0.19 6.43
CA ILE A 49 6.41 0.90 6.73
C ILE A 49 5.28 -0.10 7.07
N MET A 50 5.12 -1.16 6.25
CA MET A 50 4.12 -2.21 6.52
C MET A 50 4.42 -2.96 7.83
N GLY A 51 5.69 -3.24 8.12
CA GLY A 51 6.11 -3.85 9.38
C GLY A 51 5.72 -2.99 10.58
N LYS A 52 6.09 -1.70 10.56
CA LYS A 52 5.73 -0.75 11.62
C LYS A 52 4.21 -0.62 11.82
N ALA A 53 3.44 -0.58 10.73
CA ALA A 53 1.98 -0.58 10.82
C ALA A 53 1.47 -1.86 11.51
N ARG A 54 1.95 -3.03 11.08
CA ARG A 54 1.56 -4.32 11.66
C ARG A 54 1.93 -4.44 13.15
N ASP A 55 3.07 -3.91 13.55
CA ASP A 55 3.51 -3.94 14.94
C ASP A 55 2.57 -3.12 15.85
N LEU A 56 1.98 -2.02 15.34
CA LEU A 56 0.96 -1.26 16.06
C LEU A 56 -0.33 -2.07 16.26
N PHE A 57 -0.77 -2.85 15.27
CA PHE A 57 -1.93 -3.75 15.45
C PHE A 57 -1.67 -4.78 16.53
N LYS A 58 -0.48 -5.41 16.51
CA LYS A 58 -0.09 -6.39 17.55
C LYS A 58 0.00 -5.75 18.94
N LYS A 59 0.66 -4.59 19.05
CA LYS A 59 0.83 -3.86 20.31
C LYS A 59 -0.51 -3.51 20.95
N ASN A 60 -1.46 -3.03 20.14
CA ASN A 60 -2.79 -2.62 20.60
C ASN A 60 -3.81 -3.78 20.62
N GLN A 61 -3.36 -5.02 20.37
CA GLN A 61 -4.20 -6.24 20.37
C GLN A 61 -5.46 -6.13 19.52
N THR A 62 -5.37 -5.40 18.41
CA THR A 62 -6.47 -5.20 17.46
C THR A 62 -6.13 -5.83 16.11
N THR A 63 -7.10 -5.86 15.20
CA THR A 63 -7.02 -6.58 13.92
C THR A 63 -7.20 -5.65 12.72
N LEU A 64 -6.69 -6.11 11.58
CA LEU A 64 -6.92 -5.47 10.27
C LEU A 64 -8.36 -5.65 9.78
N ASP A 65 -9.10 -6.61 10.34
CA ASP A 65 -10.53 -6.78 10.09
C ASP A 65 -11.31 -5.70 10.84
N ILE A 66 -11.68 -4.63 10.14
CA ILE A 66 -12.26 -3.42 10.72
C ILE A 66 -13.51 -3.73 11.57
N GLU A 67 -14.37 -4.65 11.14
CA GLU A 67 -15.59 -5.02 11.88
C GLU A 67 -15.29 -5.69 13.22
N LYS A 68 -14.10 -6.28 13.37
CA LYS A 68 -13.62 -6.91 14.60
C LYS A 68 -12.59 -6.06 15.35
N SER A 69 -12.27 -4.87 14.84
CA SER A 69 -11.28 -3.99 15.45
C SER A 69 -11.87 -3.35 16.70
N THR A 70 -11.12 -3.44 17.80
CA THR A 70 -11.54 -2.92 19.11
C THR A 70 -10.92 -1.57 19.45
N PHE A 71 -9.97 -1.10 18.64
CA PHE A 71 -9.16 0.08 18.92
C PHE A 71 -8.78 0.83 17.63
N LEU A 72 -8.93 2.16 17.63
CA LEU A 72 -8.48 3.03 16.55
C LEU A 72 -7.01 3.40 16.75
N ILE A 73 -6.14 2.93 15.86
CA ILE A 73 -4.71 3.28 15.90
C ILE A 73 -4.50 4.62 15.18
N ASP A 74 -4.09 5.65 15.91
CA ASP A 74 -3.76 6.98 15.38
C ASP A 74 -2.27 7.39 15.56
N GLU A 75 -1.45 6.51 16.16
CA GLU A 75 -0.04 6.76 16.45
C GLU A 75 0.94 6.24 15.38
N GLY A 76 2.22 6.62 15.51
CA GLY A 76 3.29 6.10 14.66
C GLY A 76 3.08 6.38 13.17
N VAL A 77 3.11 5.34 12.33
CA VAL A 77 2.88 5.50 10.88
C VAL A 77 1.45 5.94 10.55
N PHE A 78 0.46 5.61 11.40
CA PHE A 78 -0.92 6.08 11.26
C PHE A 78 -1.09 7.56 11.61
N SER A 79 -0.14 8.19 12.31
CA SER A 79 -0.17 9.66 12.52
C SER A 79 0.21 10.45 11.27
N LYS A 80 0.81 9.82 10.25
CA LYS A 80 1.31 10.47 9.02
C LYS A 80 0.35 10.34 7.86
N THR A 81 -0.34 9.21 7.76
CA THR A 81 -1.36 8.92 6.77
C THR A 81 -2.32 7.91 7.36
N ARG A 82 -3.59 7.98 6.97
CA ARG A 82 -4.59 6.97 7.34
C ARG A 82 -4.39 5.62 6.65
N ASN A 83 -3.56 5.57 5.61
CA ASN A 83 -3.40 4.41 4.73
C ASN A 83 -1.94 3.93 4.59
N PRO A 84 -1.17 3.78 5.69
CA PRO A 84 0.28 3.51 5.61
C PRO A 84 0.59 2.13 5.02
N MET A 85 -0.28 1.13 5.22
CA MET A 85 -0.14 -0.20 4.62
C MET A 85 -0.14 -0.12 3.09
N TYR A 86 -1.05 0.66 2.51
CA TYR A 86 -1.15 0.82 1.06
C TYR A 86 0.00 1.62 0.48
N ILE A 87 0.52 2.63 1.21
CA ILE A 87 1.76 3.32 0.84
C ILE A 87 2.94 2.33 0.82
N GLY A 88 3.05 1.47 1.82
CA GLY A 88 4.10 0.45 1.85
C GLY A 88 4.02 -0.55 0.69
N MET A 89 2.81 -0.99 0.34
CA MET A 89 2.58 -1.85 -0.84
C MET A 89 2.92 -1.14 -2.15
N PHE A 90 2.55 0.15 -2.29
CA PHE A 90 2.91 0.96 -3.45
C PHE A 90 4.44 1.09 -3.59
N LEU A 91 5.15 1.43 -2.51
CA LEU A 91 6.60 1.54 -2.52
C LEU A 91 7.28 0.20 -2.82
N LEU A 92 6.73 -0.91 -2.29
CA LEU A 92 7.17 -2.25 -2.64
C LEU A 92 7.12 -2.48 -4.16
N LEU A 93 5.96 -2.26 -4.77
CA LEU A 93 5.76 -2.44 -6.22
C LEU A 93 6.59 -1.45 -7.03
N LEU A 94 6.71 -0.19 -6.59
CA LEU A 94 7.48 0.84 -7.26
C LEU A 94 8.97 0.49 -7.30
N GLY A 95 9.53 0.06 -6.16
CA GLY A 95 10.92 -0.35 -6.09
C GLY A 95 11.20 -1.58 -6.97
N ILE A 96 10.29 -2.56 -7.01
CA ILE A 96 10.38 -3.69 -7.93
C ILE A 96 10.30 -3.19 -9.39
N GLY A 97 9.35 -2.33 -9.72
CA GLY A 97 9.21 -1.77 -11.07
C GLY A 97 10.46 -1.05 -11.56
N ILE A 98 11.14 -0.31 -10.67
CA ILE A 98 12.44 0.34 -10.95
C ILE A 98 13.53 -0.70 -11.24
N CYS A 99 13.55 -1.84 -10.54
CA CYS A 99 14.52 -2.90 -10.78
C CYS A 99 14.37 -3.55 -12.17
N PHE A 100 13.14 -3.63 -12.70
CA PHE A 100 12.80 -4.18 -14.02
C PHE A 100 12.94 -3.16 -15.17
N MET A 101 13.36 -1.93 -14.85
CA MET A 101 13.92 -0.91 -15.76
C MET A 101 13.04 -0.43 -16.93
N ASN A 102 11.77 -0.80 -17.05
CA ASN A 102 10.90 -0.33 -18.15
C ASN A 102 9.76 0.59 -17.68
N ILE A 103 9.28 1.43 -18.59
CA ILE A 103 8.27 2.45 -18.30
C ILE A 103 6.97 1.85 -17.76
N ILE A 104 6.53 0.69 -18.30
CA ILE A 104 5.29 0.05 -17.88
C ILE A 104 5.40 -0.44 -16.44
N SER A 105 6.53 -1.08 -16.09
CA SER A 105 6.82 -1.53 -14.74
C SER A 105 6.79 -0.40 -13.70
N ILE A 106 7.18 0.82 -14.09
CA ILE A 106 7.12 2.00 -13.22
C ILE A 106 5.69 2.57 -13.13
N LEU A 107 4.91 2.53 -14.21
CA LEU A 107 3.53 3.04 -14.25
C LEU A 107 2.53 2.14 -13.52
N LEU A 108 2.74 0.82 -13.52
CA LEU A 108 1.85 -0.15 -12.87
C LEU A 108 1.62 0.12 -11.36
N PRO A 109 2.63 0.45 -10.54
CA PRO A 109 2.45 0.90 -9.16
C PRO A 109 1.48 2.09 -9.01
N PHE A 110 1.53 3.08 -9.92
CA PHE A 110 0.60 4.22 -9.86
C PHE A 110 -0.83 3.79 -10.21
N LEU A 111 -0.99 2.90 -11.18
CA LEU A 111 -2.29 2.29 -11.45
C LEU A 111 -2.80 1.45 -10.26
N PHE A 112 -1.90 0.77 -9.55
CA PHE A 112 -2.21 0.04 -8.34
C PHE A 112 -2.77 0.97 -7.26
N ILE A 113 -2.09 2.08 -6.94
CA ILE A 113 -2.55 2.96 -5.85
C ILE A 113 -3.90 3.63 -6.18
N ILE A 114 -4.13 3.97 -7.44
CA ILE A 114 -5.42 4.47 -7.94
C ILE A 114 -6.50 3.39 -7.77
N SER A 115 -6.21 2.15 -8.17
CA SER A 115 -7.15 1.03 -8.04
C SER A 115 -7.48 0.75 -6.57
N ILE A 116 -6.47 0.72 -5.70
CA ILE A 116 -6.62 0.53 -4.26
C ILE A 116 -7.49 1.63 -3.63
N HIS A 117 -7.31 2.88 -4.07
CA HIS A 117 -8.09 4.00 -3.56
C HIS A 117 -9.60 3.77 -3.72
N PHE A 118 -10.04 3.43 -4.93
CA PHE A 118 -11.46 3.26 -5.23
C PHE A 118 -12.02 1.91 -4.76
N VAL A 119 -11.23 0.84 -4.82
CA VAL A 119 -11.71 -0.51 -4.50
C VAL A 119 -11.77 -0.74 -2.99
N PHE A 120 -10.78 -0.24 -2.23
CA PHE A 120 -10.60 -0.53 -0.80
C PHE A 120 -10.73 0.73 0.05
N VAL A 121 -9.87 1.72 -0.14
CA VAL A 121 -9.70 2.83 0.82
C VAL A 121 -11.02 3.56 1.08
N LEU A 122 -11.76 3.93 0.05
CA LEU A 122 -13.05 4.63 0.26
C LEU A 122 -14.07 3.80 1.05
N LYS A 123 -14.08 2.48 0.88
CA LYS A 123 -14.98 1.58 1.60
C LYS A 123 -14.51 1.37 3.04
N GLU A 124 -13.21 1.16 3.23
CA GLU A 124 -12.60 1.00 4.54
C GLU A 124 -12.79 2.27 5.38
N GLU A 125 -12.60 3.47 4.82
CA GLU A 125 -12.84 4.72 5.55
C GLU A 125 -14.32 4.92 5.92
N LYS A 126 -15.26 4.46 5.07
CA LYS A 126 -16.68 4.45 5.40
C LYS A 126 -16.95 3.52 6.58
N LEU A 127 -16.43 2.30 6.50
CA LEU A 127 -16.59 1.30 7.56
C LEU A 127 -15.93 1.73 8.88
N MET A 128 -14.75 2.35 8.83
CA MET A 128 -14.10 2.95 10.00
C MET A 128 -14.98 4.05 10.64
N THR A 129 -15.67 4.85 9.82
CA THR A 129 -16.63 5.85 10.33
C THR A 129 -17.85 5.17 10.97
N GLU A 130 -18.30 4.04 10.43
CA GLU A 130 -19.42 3.25 10.99
C GLU A 130 -19.04 2.57 12.32
N VAL A 131 -17.84 2.02 12.43
CA VAL A 131 -17.37 1.28 13.62
C VAL A 131 -16.93 2.21 14.75
N PHE A 132 -16.14 3.24 14.44
CA PHE A 132 -15.52 4.13 15.44
C PHE A 132 -16.20 5.49 15.59
N GLY A 133 -17.17 5.82 14.73
CA GLY A 133 -17.98 7.03 14.85
C GLY A 133 -17.14 8.31 14.95
N GLN A 134 -17.37 9.08 16.02
CA GLN A 134 -16.77 10.40 16.21
C GLN A 134 -15.25 10.35 16.43
N GLU A 135 -14.73 9.27 17.00
CA GLU A 135 -13.29 9.11 17.22
C GLU A 135 -12.55 9.13 15.87
N TYR A 136 -13.07 8.38 14.88
CA TYR A 136 -12.51 8.37 13.55
C TYR A 136 -12.74 9.68 12.80
N ILE A 137 -13.86 10.38 13.03
CA ILE A 137 -14.10 11.70 12.44
C ILE A 137 -13.03 12.70 12.89
N HIS A 138 -12.74 12.77 14.19
CA HIS A 138 -11.67 13.63 14.73
C HIS A 138 -10.28 13.25 14.18
N TYR A 139 -10.02 11.96 14.03
CA TYR A 139 -8.78 11.47 13.44
C TYR A 139 -8.63 11.93 11.97
N LYS A 140 -9.71 11.93 11.18
CA LYS A 140 -9.70 12.41 9.77
C LYS A 140 -9.36 13.89 9.63
N GLU A 141 -9.67 14.70 10.63
CA GLU A 141 -9.35 16.14 10.64
C GLU A 141 -7.85 16.38 10.84
N LYS A 142 -7.18 15.50 11.59
CA LYS A 142 -5.75 15.61 11.92
C LYS A 142 -4.85 14.94 10.90
N VAL A 143 -5.32 13.84 10.30
CA VAL A 143 -4.49 12.99 9.45
C VAL A 143 -5.07 12.90 8.04
N LYS A 144 -4.25 13.20 7.04
CA LYS A 144 -4.64 13.10 5.64
C LYS A 144 -4.82 11.64 5.21
N ARG A 145 -5.69 11.42 4.24
CA ARG A 145 -5.90 10.10 3.62
C ARG A 145 -4.60 9.55 3.02
N TRP A 146 -3.92 10.39 2.25
CA TRP A 146 -2.62 10.15 1.63
C TRP A 146 -1.64 11.25 2.08
N ILE A 147 -0.34 11.02 1.96
CA ILE A 147 0.73 11.95 2.40
C ILE A 147 0.58 13.31 1.71
#